data_AF-D3E1Y3-F1
#
_entry.id   AF-D3E1Y3-F1
#
_cell.length_a   1.000
_cell.length_b   1.000
_cell.length_c   1.000
_cell.angle_alpha   90.00
_cell.angle_beta   90.00
_cell.angle_gamma   90.00
#
_symmetry.space_group_name_H-M   'P 1'
#
loop_
_entity.id
_entity.type
_entity.pdbx_description
1 polymer ?
#
loop_
_entity_poly.entity_id
_entity_poly.type
_entity_poly.pdbx_seq_one_letter_code
_entity_poly.pdbx_strand_id
1 'polypeptide(L)'
;MKPKIVRARDKEVMNQLAKLFEESKYTVKSQDKNYVLLKKNNYGNPLIHLPFILIGLFFNAFAILVNVAYFAYSVFKKSNVILITTEKNDEDGNPLEFDDVGEIEVFYDQETWDKAIELSRLE
;
A
#
# COMPACT_ATOMS: atom_id res chain seq x y z
N MET A 1 -1.63 0.49 -11.87
CA MET A 1 -1.17 1.23 -10.68
C MET A 1 0.28 0.88 -10.48
N LYS A 2 1.20 1.84 -10.56
CA LYS A 2 2.64 1.60 -10.36
C LYS A 2 2.90 1.47 -8.84
N PRO A 3 3.64 0.45 -8.36
CA PRO A 3 4.03 0.40 -6.95
C PRO A 3 4.99 1.56 -6.65
N LYS A 4 4.88 2.13 -5.46
CA LYS A 4 5.91 3.01 -4.93
C LYS A 4 7.07 2.14 -4.43
N ILE A 5 8.30 2.41 -4.86
CA ILE A 5 9.44 1.54 -4.60
C ILE A 5 10.31 2.19 -3.52
N VAL A 6 10.40 1.54 -2.36
CA VAL A 6 11.21 1.98 -1.22
C VAL A 6 12.45 1.12 -1.15
N ARG A 7 13.60 1.77 -1.00
CA ARG A 7 14.87 1.08 -0.81
C ARG A 7 15.07 0.70 0.65
N ALA A 8 15.50 -0.53 0.89
CA ALA A 8 16.03 -0.97 2.16
C ALA A 8 17.53 -1.27 2.01
N ARG A 9 18.34 -0.89 3.01
CA ARG A 9 19.78 -1.18 2.99
C ARG A 9 20.07 -2.66 3.13
N ASP A 10 19.32 -3.32 4.01
CA ASP A 10 19.48 -4.72 4.35
C ASP A 10 18.12 -5.34 4.71
N LYS A 11 18.12 -6.65 4.93
CA LYS A 11 16.92 -7.41 5.26
C LYS A 11 16.29 -6.99 6.59
N GLU A 12 17.09 -6.49 7.54
CA GLU A 12 16.59 -6.05 8.83
C GLU A 12 15.78 -4.75 8.67
N VAL A 13 16.36 -3.75 8.00
CA VAL A 13 15.68 -2.49 7.66
C VAL A 13 14.43 -2.75 6.82
N MET A 14 14.50 -3.67 5.85
CA MET A 14 13.35 -4.04 5.03
C MET A 14 12.18 -4.56 5.89
N ASN A 15 12.46 -5.43 6.86
CA ASN A 15 11.44 -5.98 7.75
C ASN A 15 10.91 -4.92 8.74
N GLN A 16 11.78 -4.02 9.22
CA GLN A 16 11.35 -2.93 10.10
C GLN A 16 10.41 -1.97 9.36
N LEU A 17 10.76 -1.55 8.13
CA LEU A 17 9.90 -0.73 7.30
C LEU A 17 8.58 -1.46 7.00
N ALA A 18 8.61 -2.74 6.61
CA ALA A 18 7.41 -3.52 6.36
C ALA A 18 6.47 -3.51 7.58
N LYS A 19 7.01 -3.68 8.78
CA LYS A 19 6.23 -3.64 10.03
C LYS A 19 5.58 -2.27 10.27
N LEU A 20 6.31 -1.17 10.06
CA LEU A 20 5.74 0.18 10.17
C LEU A 20 4.59 0.37 9.17
N PHE A 21 4.74 -0.14 7.95
CA PHE A 21 3.68 -0.09 6.94
C PHE A 21 2.46 -0.93 7.33
N GLU A 22 2.65 -2.10 7.93
CA GLU A 22 1.57 -2.92 8.48
C GLU A 22 0.79 -2.20 9.59
N GLU A 23 1.50 -1.53 10.51
CA GLU A 23 0.90 -0.66 11.54
C GLU A 23 0.04 0.46 10.91
N SER A 24 0.42 0.91 9.72
CA SER A 24 -0.33 1.87 8.90
C SER A 24 -1.44 1.26 8.03
N LYS A 25 -1.90 0.05 8.38
CA LYS A 25 -2.98 -0.71 7.73
C LYS A 25 -2.64 -1.21 6.32
N TYR A 26 -1.36 -1.31 5.96
CA TYR A 26 -0.98 -2.07 4.79
C TYR A 26 -1.03 -3.56 5.11
N THR A 27 -1.28 -4.37 4.08
CA THR A 27 -1.24 -5.82 4.19
C THR A 27 -0.16 -6.35 3.27
N VAL A 28 0.71 -7.23 3.77
CA VAL A 28 1.68 -7.95 2.95
C VAL A 28 0.93 -8.82 1.93
N LYS A 29 1.30 -8.69 0.66
CA LYS A 29 0.75 -9.46 -0.46
C LYS A 29 1.74 -10.49 -0.99
N SER A 30 3.02 -10.17 -0.93
CA SER A 30 4.12 -11.09 -1.27
C SER A 30 5.35 -10.72 -0.45
N GLN A 31 6.16 -11.71 -0.13
CA GLN A 31 7.42 -11.53 0.60
C GLN A 31 8.44 -12.57 0.13
N ASP A 32 9.66 -12.11 -0.11
CA ASP A 32 10.82 -12.95 -0.42
C ASP A 32 12.04 -12.45 0.38
N LYS A 33 13.22 -13.00 0.09
CA LYS A 33 14.49 -12.68 0.74
C LYS A 33 14.91 -11.23 0.53
N ASN A 34 14.62 -10.67 -0.64
CA ASN A 34 15.11 -9.36 -1.08
C ASN A 34 14.00 -8.31 -1.21
N TYR A 35 12.73 -8.69 -1.09
CA TYR A 35 11.63 -7.75 -1.22
C TYR A 35 10.42 -8.09 -0.35
N VAL A 36 9.64 -7.06 -0.02
CA VAL A 36 8.30 -7.15 0.59
C VAL A 36 7.34 -6.28 -0.20
N LEU A 37 6.26 -6.87 -0.69
CA LEU A 37 5.19 -6.17 -1.39
C LEU A 37 4.00 -5.96 -0.46
N LEU A 38 3.63 -4.71 -0.24
CA LEU A 38 2.53 -4.31 0.63
C LEU A 38 1.44 -3.58 -0.15
N LYS A 39 0.18 -3.77 0.24
CA LYS A 39 -0.96 -3.06 -0.33
C LYS A 39 -1.91 -2.57 0.76
N LYS A 40 -2.33 -1.31 0.65
CA LYS A 40 -3.43 -0.73 1.42
C LYS A 40 -4.65 -0.53 0.53
N ASN A 41 -5.75 -1.20 0.89
CA ASN A 41 -7.03 -1.01 0.22
C ASN A 41 -7.75 0.19 0.85
N ASN A 42 -8.19 1.14 0.02
CA ASN A 42 -8.90 2.34 0.49
C ASN A 42 -10.44 2.23 0.43
N TYR A 43 -10.99 1.04 0.14
CA TYR A 43 -12.43 0.82 -0.07
C TYR A 43 -13.26 0.76 1.24
N GLY A 44 -12.66 0.98 2.40
CA GLY A 44 -13.38 0.85 3.68
C GLY A 44 -13.72 -0.61 4.00
N ASN A 45 -14.65 -0.84 4.94
CA ASN A 45 -15.01 -2.19 5.37
C ASN A 45 -16.05 -2.82 4.43
N PRO A 46 -15.71 -3.85 3.63
CA PRO A 46 -16.63 -4.46 2.68
C PRO A 46 -17.89 -5.06 3.35
N LEU A 47 -17.80 -5.45 4.62
CA LEU A 47 -18.96 -5.94 5.39
C LEU A 47 -20.01 -4.85 5.63
N ILE A 48 -19.58 -3.59 5.73
CA ILE A 48 -20.51 -2.45 5.85
C ILE A 48 -21.19 -2.17 4.51
N HIS A 49 -20.50 -2.38 3.38
CA HIS A 49 -21.07 -2.16 2.06
C HIS A 49 -22.09 -3.23 1.65
N LEU A 50 -21.96 -4.47 2.15
CA LEU A 50 -22.84 -5.58 1.83
C LEU A 50 -24.35 -5.31 2.07
N PRO A 51 -24.79 -4.82 3.26
CA PRO A 51 -26.20 -4.50 3.49
C PRO A 51 -26.72 -3.37 2.58
N PHE A 52 -25.92 -2.35 2.26
CA PHE A 52 -26.33 -1.29 1.33
C PHE A 52 -26.51 -1.82 -0.09
N ILE A 53 -25.67 -2.75 -0.53
CA ILE A 53 -25.82 -3.42 -1.83
C ILE A 53 -27.10 -4.27 -1.84
N LEU A 54 -27.36 -5.03 -0.77
CA LEU A 54 -28.59 -5.82 -0.64
C LEU A 54 -29.84 -4.94 -0.69
N ILE A 55 -29.87 -3.82 0.05
CA ILE A 55 -30.97 -2.85 0.01
C ILE A 55 -31.09 -2.25 -1.40
N GLY A 56 -29.98 -1.83 -2.02
CA GLY A 56 -29.99 -1.30 -3.39
C GLY A 56 -30.57 -2.29 -4.41
N LEU A 57 -30.33 -3.59 -4.23
CA LEU A 57 -30.84 -4.66 -5.08
C LEU A 57 -32.37 -4.73 -5.14
N PHE A 58 -33.04 -4.46 -4.02
CA PHE A 58 -34.51 -4.52 -3.95
C PHE A 58 -35.19 -3.19 -4.28
N PHE A 59 -34.51 -2.05 -4.09
CA PHE A 59 -35.15 -0.73 -4.16
C PHE A 59 -34.63 0.18 -5.29
N ASN A 60 -33.39 0.02 -5.76
CA ASN A 60 -32.82 0.93 -6.78
C ASN A 60 -31.56 0.36 -7.48
N ALA A 61 -31.71 -0.16 -8.70
CA ALA A 61 -30.60 -0.68 -9.50
C ALA A 61 -29.50 0.34 -9.81
N PHE A 62 -29.83 1.65 -9.89
CA PHE A 62 -28.84 2.70 -10.12
C PHE A 62 -27.90 2.88 -8.93
N ALA A 63 -28.40 2.70 -7.70
CA ALA A 63 -27.57 2.77 -6.49
C ALA A 63 -26.50 1.65 -6.45
N ILE A 64 -26.79 0.49 -7.04
CA ILE A 64 -25.82 -0.61 -7.17
C ILE A 64 -24.72 -0.22 -8.14
N LEU A 65 -25.06 0.32 -9.31
CA LEU A 65 -24.07 0.75 -10.31
C LEU A 65 -23.11 1.79 -9.74
N VAL A 66 -23.63 2.77 -8.97
CA VAL A 66 -22.79 3.77 -8.28
C VAL A 66 -21.86 3.11 -7.26
N ASN A 67 -22.35 2.13 -6.48
CA ASN A 67 -21.50 1.39 -5.53
C ASN A 67 -20.42 0.57 -6.22
N VAL A 68 -20.74 -0.13 -7.31
CA VAL A 68 -19.77 -0.91 -8.09
C VAL A 68 -18.72 0.02 -8.72
N ALA A 69 -19.14 1.17 -9.24
CA ALA A 69 -18.21 2.19 -9.76
C ALA A 69 -17.31 2.74 -8.64
N TYR A 70 -17.86 3.03 -7.46
CA TYR A 70 -17.09 3.46 -6.29
C TYR A 70 -16.11 2.39 -5.82
N PHE A 71 -16.51 1.11 -5.83
CA PHE A 71 -15.63 -0.02 -5.55
C PHE A 71 -14.46 -0.10 -6.50
N ALA A 72 -14.74 -0.12 -7.80
CA ALA A 72 -13.70 -0.16 -8.81
C ALA A 72 -12.74 1.04 -8.65
N TYR A 73 -13.29 2.25 -8.51
CA TYR A 73 -12.49 3.46 -8.26
C TYR A 73 -11.59 3.31 -7.04
N SER A 74 -12.15 2.88 -5.91
CA SER A 74 -11.39 2.80 -4.67
C SER A 74 -10.34 1.69 -4.67
N VAL A 75 -10.62 0.55 -5.31
CA VAL A 75 -9.69 -0.58 -5.36
C VAL A 75 -8.57 -0.32 -6.35
N PHE A 76 -8.87 0.21 -7.53
CA PHE A 76 -7.90 0.34 -8.61
C PHE A 76 -7.17 1.69 -8.64
N LYS A 77 -7.84 2.77 -8.24
CA LYS A 77 -7.28 4.13 -8.35
C LYS A 77 -6.83 4.71 -7.02
N LYS A 78 -7.50 4.34 -5.92
CA LYS A 78 -7.19 4.89 -4.58
C LYS A 78 -6.33 3.99 -3.71
N SER A 79 -6.18 2.71 -4.04
CA SER A 79 -5.29 1.83 -3.27
C SER A 79 -3.84 2.28 -3.41
N ASN A 80 -3.02 2.03 -2.39
CA ASN A 80 -1.59 2.26 -2.46
C ASN A 80 -0.86 0.92 -2.40
N VAL A 81 0.13 0.75 -3.26
CA VAL A 81 1.01 -0.42 -3.28
C VAL A 81 2.43 0.07 -3.08
N ILE A 82 3.13 -0.58 -2.16
CA ILE A 82 4.51 -0.25 -1.79
C ILE A 82 5.34 -1.51 -1.96
N LEU A 83 6.44 -1.41 -2.68
CA LEU A 83 7.45 -2.44 -2.80
C LEU A 83 8.67 -1.98 -2.01
N ILE A 84 9.03 -2.72 -0.97
CA ILE A 84 10.28 -2.49 -0.24
C ILE A 84 11.28 -3.50 -0.77
N THR A 85 12.43 -3.06 -1.27
CA THR A 85 13.44 -3.97 -1.84
C THR A 85 14.86 -3.58 -1.41
N THR A 86 15.72 -4.58 -1.26
CA THR A 86 17.17 -4.40 -1.07
C THR A 86 17.93 -4.34 -2.40
N GLU A 87 17.26 -4.67 -3.50
CA GLU A 87 17.86 -4.70 -4.84
C GLU A 87 18.02 -3.27 -5.38
N LYS A 88 19.08 -3.06 -6.16
CA LYS A 88 19.40 -1.75 -6.78
C LYS A 88 19.05 -1.70 -8.26
N ASN A 89 18.97 -2.86 -8.90
CA ASN A 89 18.72 -2.99 -10.31
C ASN A 89 17.51 -3.91 -10.51
N ASP A 90 16.80 -3.73 -11.62
CA ASP A 90 15.77 -4.65 -12.09
C ASP A 90 16.37 -5.93 -12.71
N GLU A 91 15.51 -6.83 -13.17
CA GLU A 91 15.89 -8.09 -13.81
C GLU A 91 16.70 -7.91 -15.10
N ASP A 92 16.56 -6.74 -15.75
CA ASP A 92 17.26 -6.37 -16.98
C ASP A 92 18.59 -5.63 -16.70
N GLY A 93 18.91 -5.38 -15.43
CA GLY A 93 20.12 -4.69 -15.00
C GLY A 93 20.04 -3.16 -14.98
N ASN A 94 18.86 -2.57 -15.22
CA ASN A 94 18.66 -1.13 -15.13
C ASN A 94 18.51 -0.70 -13.66
N PRO A 95 19.01 0.48 -13.28
CA PRO A 95 18.85 0.98 -11.90
C PRO A 95 17.37 1.23 -11.58
N LEU A 96 16.96 0.81 -10.38
CA LEU A 96 15.61 1.07 -9.87
C LEU A 96 15.45 2.55 -9.48
N GLU A 97 14.32 3.13 -9.88
CA GLU A 97 13.87 4.42 -9.36
C GLU A 97 13.20 4.21 -8.01
N PHE A 98 13.73 4.84 -6.96
CA PHE A 98 13.19 4.78 -5.61
C PHE A 98 12.39 6.04 -5.28
N ASP A 99 11.24 5.85 -4.63
CA ASP A 99 10.45 6.92 -4.03
C ASP A 99 10.97 7.23 -2.62
N ASP A 100 11.06 8.52 -2.27
CA ASP A 100 11.39 8.93 -0.91
C ASP A 100 10.23 8.54 0.02
N VAL A 101 10.56 7.86 1.12
CA VAL A 101 9.60 7.50 2.18
C VAL A 101 8.88 8.73 2.73
N GLY A 102 9.58 9.87 2.78
CA GLY A 102 9.03 11.16 3.20
C GLY A 102 7.96 11.73 2.27
N GLU A 103 7.82 11.22 1.05
CA GLU A 103 6.78 11.63 0.10
C GLU A 103 5.58 10.66 0.08
N ILE A 104 5.63 9.60 0.89
CA ILE A 104 4.60 8.57 0.92
C ILE A 104 3.63 8.85 2.07
N GLU A 105 2.52 9.57 1.81
CA GLU A 105 1.46 9.84 2.82
C GLU A 105 0.81 8.55 3.38
N VAL A 106 1.39 7.98 4.44
CA VAL A 106 1.07 6.60 4.87
C VAL A 106 0.88 6.47 6.37
N PHE A 107 1.77 7.06 7.17
CA PHE A 107 1.75 6.92 8.62
C PHE A 107 0.79 7.96 9.24
N TYR A 108 0.05 7.53 10.27
CA TYR A 108 -0.99 8.35 10.92
C TYR A 108 -0.48 9.07 12.17
N ASP A 109 0.65 8.63 12.72
CA ASP A 109 1.32 9.21 13.87
C ASP A 109 2.74 9.67 13.50
N GLN A 110 3.18 10.76 14.14
CA GLN A 110 4.44 11.43 13.83
C GLN A 110 5.66 10.58 14.22
N GLU A 111 5.57 9.77 15.28
CA GLU A 111 6.69 8.95 15.74
C GLU A 111 7.05 7.86 14.74
N THR A 112 6.05 7.15 14.22
CA THR A 112 6.23 6.13 13.17
C THR A 112 6.73 6.77 11.87
N TRP A 113 6.27 7.99 11.57
CA TRP A 113 6.72 8.78 10.42
C TRP A 113 8.22 9.13 10.51
N ASP A 114 8.65 9.69 11.64
CA ASP A 114 10.03 10.10 11.87
C ASP A 114 10.98 8.89 11.82
N LYS A 115 10.57 7.76 12.40
CA LYS A 115 11.32 6.50 12.36
C LYS A 115 11.46 5.91 10.96
N ALA A 116 10.40 5.99 10.15
CA ALA A 116 10.44 5.53 8.76
C ALA A 116 11.42 6.36 7.93
N ILE A 117 11.43 7.69 8.13
CA ILE A 117 12.38 8.61 7.50
C ILE A 117 13.81 8.28 7.94
N GLU A 118 14.06 8.12 9.24
CA GLU A 118 15.37 7.77 9.77
C GLU A 118 15.91 6.49 9.12
N LEU A 119 15.12 5.41 9.11
CA LEU A 119 15.50 4.14 8.50
C LEU A 119 15.78 4.22 7.00
N SER A 120 15.14 5.16 6.30
CA SER A 120 15.35 5.39 4.86
C SER A 120 16.58 6.26 4.55
N ARG A 121 16.97 7.15 5.48
CA ARG A 121 18.06 8.13 5.30
C ARG A 121 19.40 7.70 5.90
N LEU A 122 19.41 6.67 6.75
CA LEU A 122 20.63 6.03 7.25
C LEU A 122 21.29 5.21 6.12
N GLU A 123 21.81 5.93 5.12
CA GLU A 123 22.64 5.41 4.02
C GLU A 123 24.07 5.05 4.47
#